data_AF-A0A2V6FGJ7-F1
#
_entry.id   AF-A0A2V6FGJ7-F1
#
_cell.length_a   1.000
_cell.length_b   1.000
_cell.length_c   1.000
_cell.angle_alpha   90.00
_cell.angle_beta   90.00
_cell.angle_gamma   90.00
#
_symmetry.space_group_name_H-M   'P 1'
#
loop_
_entity.id
_entity.type
_entity.pdbx_description
1 polymer ?
#
loop_
_entity_poly.entity_id
_entity_poly.type
_entity_poly.pdbx_seq_one_letter_code
_entity_poly.pdbx_strand_id
1 'polypeptide(L)'
;FLIQIGKRERGWCGHYTRDIGERLKELKLKTLVLHWGAAFAGTDDESNCLVVTARNQPFEDGIVLDGWRQGGRLFWSAVKKDHEYDLAQDAALRRTRSSELFRPQRPDHQDYTHASQWQWQTTAR
;
A
#
# COMPACT_ATOMS: atom_id res chain seq x y z
N PHE A 1 -12.57 -1.42 -14.28
CA PHE A 1 -13.19 -1.30 -15.63
C PHE A 1 -12.25 -0.76 -16.71
N LEU A 2 -11.86 0.53 -16.75
CA LEU A 2 -11.14 1.12 -17.90
C LEU A 2 -9.81 0.42 -18.24
N ILE A 3 -9.10 -0.12 -17.25
CA ILE A 3 -7.85 -0.85 -17.47
C ILE A 3 -8.12 -2.29 -17.92
N GLN A 4 -9.13 -2.94 -17.34
CA GLN A 4 -9.56 -4.29 -17.73
C GLN A 4 -10.02 -4.35 -19.19
N ILE A 5 -10.61 -3.27 -19.72
CA ILE A 5 -11.00 -3.18 -21.15
C ILE A 5 -9.91 -2.58 -22.05
N GLY A 6 -8.68 -2.40 -21.53
CA GLY A 6 -7.53 -1.89 -22.30
C GLY A 6 -7.61 -0.41 -22.70
N LYS A 7 -8.57 0.36 -22.16
CA LYS A 7 -8.70 1.81 -22.45
C LYS A 7 -7.72 2.68 -21.65
N ARG A 8 -7.06 2.13 -20.63
CA ARG A 8 -6.00 2.79 -19.86
C ARG A 8 -4.93 1.76 -19.52
N GLU A 9 -3.66 2.12 -19.66
CA GLU A 9 -2.53 1.26 -19.31
C GLU A 9 -2.28 1.22 -17.79
N ARG A 10 -2.72 2.25 -17.06
CA ARG A 10 -2.42 2.46 -15.63
C ARG A 10 -3.62 2.94 -14.83
N GLY A 11 -3.52 2.86 -13.50
CA GLY A 11 -4.56 3.31 -12.54
C GLY A 11 -5.09 2.24 -11.58
N TRP A 12 -4.37 1.14 -11.40
CA TRP A 12 -4.61 0.17 -10.33
C TRP A 12 -4.04 0.70 -9.01
N CYS A 13 -4.51 0.18 -7.88
CA CYS A 13 -4.03 0.54 -6.54
C CYS A 13 -2.50 0.49 -6.44
N GLY A 14 -1.86 -0.60 -6.88
CA GLY A 14 -0.39 -0.69 -6.86
C GLY A 14 0.35 0.27 -7.80
N HIS A 15 -0.28 0.74 -8.89
CA HIS A 15 0.33 1.81 -9.71
C HIS A 15 0.46 3.12 -8.93
N TYR A 16 -0.57 3.49 -8.16
CA TYR A 16 -0.52 4.67 -7.29
C TYR A 16 0.50 4.49 -6.17
N THR A 17 0.51 3.33 -5.51
CA THR A 17 1.49 3.01 -4.46
C THR A 17 2.92 3.13 -4.95
N ARG A 18 3.22 2.60 -6.14
CA ARG A 18 4.53 2.72 -6.76
C ARG A 18 4.88 4.18 -7.03
N ASP A 19 4.02 4.92 -7.73
CA ASP A 19 4.33 6.28 -8.16
C ASP A 19 4.55 7.23 -6.98
N ILE A 20 3.73 7.11 -5.93
CA ILE A 20 3.91 7.87 -4.68
C ILE A 20 5.24 7.46 -4.01
N GLY A 21 5.51 6.16 -3.93
CA GLY A 21 6.75 5.65 -3.34
C GLY A 21 8.01 6.13 -4.07
N GLU A 22 7.99 6.17 -5.40
CA GLU A 22 9.10 6.67 -6.22
C GLU A 22 9.39 8.15 -5.94
N ARG A 23 8.33 8.98 -5.94
CA ARG A 23 8.47 10.41 -5.61
C ARG A 23 9.00 10.64 -4.21
N LEU A 24 8.59 9.85 -3.22
CA LEU A 24 9.10 9.98 -1.86
C LEU A 24 10.55 9.52 -1.72
N LYS A 25 11.01 8.57 -2.54
CA LYS A 25 12.44 8.17 -2.58
C LYS A 25 13.35 9.28 -3.08
N GLU A 26 12.89 10.10 -4.02
CA GLU A 26 13.64 11.26 -4.53
C GLU A 26 14.00 12.25 -3.41
N LEU A 27 13.20 12.30 -2.33
CA LEU A 27 13.45 13.14 -1.16
C LEU A 27 14.58 12.65 -0.25
N LYS A 28 15.16 11.47 -0.52
CA LYS A 28 16.27 10.88 0.26
C LYS A 28 16.01 10.89 1.77
N LEU A 29 14.82 10.41 2.15
CA LEU A 29 14.33 10.39 3.53
C LEU A 29 15.32 9.63 4.43
N LYS A 30 15.68 10.24 5.57
CA LYS A 30 16.65 9.67 6.53
C LYS A 30 15.97 8.97 7.71
N THR A 31 14.85 9.54 8.14
CA THR A 31 14.11 9.17 9.36
C THR A 31 12.85 8.35 9.08
N LEU A 32 12.38 8.36 7.83
CA LEU A 32 11.16 7.67 7.41
C LEU A 32 11.49 6.41 6.61
N VAL A 33 10.68 5.37 6.79
CA VAL A 33 10.74 4.11 6.07
C VAL A 33 9.45 3.95 5.29
N LEU A 34 9.58 3.58 4.01
CA LEU A 34 8.46 3.37 3.10
C LEU A 34 8.19 1.87 2.99
N HIS A 35 6.96 1.47 3.24
CA HIS A 35 6.50 0.08 3.19
C HIS A 35 5.39 -0.05 2.16
N TRP A 36 5.37 -1.17 1.43
CA TRP A 36 4.21 -1.52 0.62
C TRP A 36 3.17 -2.18 1.52
N GLY A 37 2.06 -1.48 1.75
CA GLY A 37 0.93 -2.01 2.50
C GLY A 37 -0.05 -2.70 1.57
N ALA A 38 -0.54 -3.88 1.95
CA ALA A 38 -1.64 -4.53 1.27
C ALA A 38 -2.72 -4.91 2.28
N ALA A 39 -3.92 -4.38 2.08
CA ALA A 39 -5.14 -4.85 2.73
C ALA A 39 -5.68 -6.04 1.93
N PHE A 40 -6.23 -7.04 2.64
CA PHE A 40 -6.76 -8.27 2.04
C PHE A 40 -5.79 -8.98 1.08
N ALA A 41 -4.51 -8.97 1.46
CA ALA A 41 -3.45 -9.63 0.73
C ALA A 41 -3.84 -11.07 0.30
N GLY A 42 -3.78 -11.34 -1.01
CA GLY A 42 -4.09 -12.66 -1.57
C GLY A 42 -5.58 -12.97 -1.80
N THR A 43 -6.47 -11.98 -1.69
CA THR A 43 -7.89 -12.12 -2.09
C THR A 43 -8.21 -11.27 -3.32
N ASP A 44 -9.39 -11.47 -3.90
CA ASP A 44 -9.89 -10.64 -5.02
C ASP A 44 -10.16 -9.17 -4.61
N ASP A 45 -10.24 -8.91 -3.30
CA ASP A 45 -10.40 -7.58 -2.70
C ASP A 45 -9.05 -6.94 -2.32
N GLU A 46 -7.91 -7.51 -2.74
CA GLU A 46 -6.59 -6.97 -2.40
C GLU A 46 -6.49 -5.50 -2.83
N SER A 47 -6.12 -4.65 -1.87
CA SER A 47 -5.85 -3.23 -2.13
C SER A 47 -4.49 -2.83 -1.59
N ASN A 48 -3.67 -2.27 -2.46
CA ASN A 48 -2.33 -1.82 -2.11
C ASN A 48 -2.31 -0.32 -1.81
N CYS A 49 -1.51 0.08 -0.84
CA CYS A 49 -1.21 1.47 -0.49
C CYS A 49 0.25 1.58 -0.03
N LEU A 50 0.74 2.81 0.17
CA LEU A 50 2.03 3.02 0.83
C LEU A 50 1.80 3.20 2.33
N VAL A 51 2.59 2.56 3.18
CA VAL A 51 2.61 2.83 4.62
C VAL A 51 3.95 3.43 4.98
N VAL A 52 3.93 4.58 5.64
CA VAL A 52 5.13 5.30 6.05
C VAL A 52 5.28 5.23 7.56
N THR A 53 6.42 4.76 8.03
CA THR A 53 6.75 4.71 9.46
C THR A 53 8.01 5.53 9.74
N ALA A 54 8.23 5.92 10.99
CA ALA A 54 9.55 6.28 11.44
C ALA A 54 10.47 5.04 11.48
N ARG A 55 11.78 5.26 11.42
CA ARG A 55 12.77 4.19 11.63
C ARG A 55 12.52 3.53 13.00
N ASN A 56 12.49 2.20 13.01
CA ASN A 56 12.21 1.36 14.19
C ASN A 56 10.80 1.52 14.79
N GLN A 57 9.89 2.22 14.11
CA GLN A 57 8.48 2.25 14.47
C GLN A 57 7.78 1.00 13.92
N PRO A 58 6.89 0.35 14.71
CA PRO A 58 6.03 -0.73 14.22
C PRO A 58 5.20 -0.29 13.02
N PHE A 59 4.89 -1.24 12.13
CA PHE A 59 4.15 -0.97 10.90
C PHE A 59 2.73 -0.44 11.17
N GLU A 60 2.06 -1.00 12.18
CA GLU A 60 0.71 -0.65 12.61
C GLU A 60 0.60 0.78 13.19
N ASP A 61 1.72 1.38 13.56
CA ASP A 61 1.78 2.78 14.01
C ASP A 61 2.12 3.75 12.86
N GLY A 62 2.23 3.24 11.64
CA GLY A 62 2.50 4.01 10.43
C GLY A 62 1.31 4.83 9.95
N ILE A 63 1.59 5.63 8.92
CA ILE A 63 0.61 6.43 8.18
C ILE A 63 0.39 5.80 6.82
N VAL A 64 -0.86 5.49 6.50
CA VAL A 64 -1.30 5.09 5.16
C VAL A 64 -1.27 6.32 4.25
N LEU A 65 -0.72 6.16 3.05
CA LEU A 65 -0.82 7.08 1.92
C LEU A 65 -1.39 6.31 0.74
N ASP A 66 -2.55 6.74 0.25
CA ASP A 66 -3.28 6.07 -0.81
C ASP A 66 -3.83 7.09 -1.82
N GLY A 67 -3.33 7.04 -3.05
CA GLY A 67 -3.81 7.91 -4.12
C GLY A 67 -4.98 7.33 -4.92
N TRP A 68 -5.32 6.06 -4.69
CA TRP A 68 -6.30 5.34 -5.49
C TRP A 68 -7.72 5.50 -4.93
N ARG A 69 -7.90 5.41 -3.60
CA ARG A 69 -9.22 5.40 -2.95
C ARG A 69 -10.11 6.61 -3.24
N GLN A 70 -9.51 7.79 -3.35
CA GLN A 70 -10.24 9.03 -3.65
C GLN A 70 -10.03 9.50 -5.09
N GLY A 71 -9.81 8.55 -6.01
CA GLY A 71 -9.76 8.83 -7.45
C GLY A 71 -8.64 9.80 -7.86
N GLY A 72 -7.49 9.73 -7.19
CA GLY A 72 -6.34 10.61 -7.43
C GLY A 72 -6.15 11.71 -6.40
N ARG A 73 -7.14 11.99 -5.54
CA ARG A 73 -6.92 12.80 -4.34
C ARG A 73 -6.20 11.94 -3.29
N LEU A 74 -5.14 12.48 -2.70
CA LEU A 74 -4.38 11.74 -1.69
C LEU A 74 -5.23 11.51 -0.44
N PHE A 75 -5.53 10.26 -0.14
CA PHE A 75 -6.02 9.80 1.14
C PHE A 75 -4.83 9.53 2.08
N TRP A 76 -5.00 9.88 3.35
CA TRP A 76 -4.06 9.52 4.39
C TRP A 76 -4.77 9.30 5.73
N SER A 77 -4.27 8.36 6.52
CA SER A 77 -4.74 8.08 7.87
C SER A 77 -3.67 7.32 8.67
N ALA A 78 -3.77 7.30 9.99
CA ALA A 78 -3.00 6.33 10.77
C ALA A 78 -3.53 4.92 10.48
N VAL A 79 -2.66 3.92 10.35
CA VAL A 79 -3.06 2.53 10.05
C VAL A 79 -4.13 2.02 11.04
N LYS A 80 -3.97 2.33 12.33
CA LYS A 80 -4.94 1.98 13.40
C LYS A 80 -6.29 2.70 13.31
N LYS A 81 -6.39 3.78 12.55
CA LYS A 81 -7.60 4.61 12.38
C LYS A 81 -8.16 4.55 10.96
N ASP A 82 -7.59 3.70 10.10
CA ASP A 82 -8.14 3.47 8.78
C ASP A 82 -9.36 2.57 8.93
N HIS A 83 -10.56 3.12 8.76
CA HIS A 83 -11.81 2.34 8.87
C HIS A 83 -12.39 2.01 7.49
N GLU A 84 -11.76 2.47 6.41
CA GLU A 84 -12.31 2.36 5.06
C GLU A 84 -12.30 0.92 4.55
N TYR A 85 -11.38 0.10 5.08
CA TYR A 85 -11.34 -1.34 4.83
C TYR A 85 -12.13 -2.18 5.85
N ASP A 86 -12.67 -1.61 6.92
CA ASP A 86 -13.50 -2.39 7.88
C ASP A 86 -14.80 -2.91 7.22
N LEU A 87 -15.16 -2.38 6.03
CA LEU A 87 -16.36 -2.73 5.27
C LEU A 87 -16.18 -3.87 4.25
N ALA A 88 -15.07 -4.62 4.30
CA ALA A 88 -14.80 -5.78 3.44
C ALA A 88 -16.03 -6.68 3.25
N GLN A 89 -16.28 -7.15 2.03
CA GLN A 89 -17.50 -7.89 1.72
C GLN A 89 -17.57 -9.23 2.48
N ASP A 90 -16.43 -9.83 2.79
CA ASP A 90 -16.31 -11.08 3.54
C ASP A 90 -16.53 -10.90 5.06
N ALA A 91 -17.53 -11.59 5.60
CA ALA A 91 -17.91 -11.52 7.02
C ALA A 91 -16.81 -12.03 7.97
N ALA A 92 -15.86 -12.83 7.51
CA ALA A 92 -14.73 -13.27 8.31
C ALA A 92 -13.70 -12.15 8.53
N LEU A 93 -13.50 -11.29 7.53
CA LEU A 93 -12.51 -10.22 7.55
C LEU A 93 -12.98 -8.95 8.28
N ARG A 94 -14.32 -8.77 8.43
CA ARG A 94 -14.93 -7.68 9.24
C ARG A 94 -14.51 -7.66 10.71
N ARG A 95 -13.98 -8.76 11.25
CA ARG A 95 -13.53 -8.84 12.67
C ARG A 95 -12.07 -8.45 12.86
N THR A 96 -11.33 -8.31 11.76
CA THR A 96 -9.90 -8.03 11.78
C THR A 96 -9.72 -6.52 11.70
N ARG A 97 -9.07 -5.92 12.70
CA ARG A 97 -8.82 -4.47 12.70
C ARG A 97 -7.93 -4.11 11.51
N SER A 98 -8.04 -2.89 10.96
CA SER A 98 -7.13 -2.45 9.88
C SER A 98 -5.64 -2.64 10.17
N SER A 99 -5.21 -2.51 11.44
CA SER A 99 -3.84 -2.82 11.86
C SER A 99 -3.42 -4.27 11.64
N GLU A 100 -4.37 -5.20 11.60
CA GLU A 100 -4.17 -6.63 11.37
C GLU A 100 -4.47 -7.02 9.90
N LEU A 101 -5.24 -6.19 9.18
CA LEU A 101 -5.54 -6.36 7.75
C LEU A 101 -4.35 -5.96 6.87
N PHE A 102 -3.72 -4.83 7.17
CA PHE A 102 -2.57 -4.40 6.40
C PHE A 102 -1.36 -5.26 6.73
N ARG A 103 -0.81 -5.87 5.69
CA ARG A 103 0.47 -6.58 5.79
C ARG A 103 1.52 -5.85 4.98
N PRO A 104 2.75 -5.72 5.50
CA PRO A 104 3.88 -5.36 4.66
C PRO A 104 4.08 -6.48 3.64
N GLN A 105 3.87 -6.17 2.36
CA GLN A 105 4.15 -7.08 1.26
C GLN A 105 5.48 -6.71 0.59
N ARG A 106 6.13 -7.72 0.03
CA ARG A 106 7.16 -7.47 -0.99
C ARG A 106 6.44 -7.16 -2.30
N PRO A 107 6.81 -6.11 -3.04
CA PRO A 107 6.13 -5.75 -4.29
C PRO A 107 6.35 -6.73 -5.45
N ASP A 108 7.05 -7.84 -5.21
CA ASP A 108 7.40 -8.86 -6.20
C ASP A 108 6.23 -9.80 -6.55
N HIS A 109 5.13 -9.75 -5.80
CA HIS A 109 3.99 -10.66 -5.98
C HIS A 109 3.06 -10.28 -7.15
N GLN A 110 3.05 -9.02 -7.60
CA GLN A 110 2.25 -8.59 -8.74
C GLN A 110 3.18 -8.18 -9.87
N ASP A 111 3.00 -8.80 -11.05
CA ASP A 111 3.76 -8.55 -12.28
C ASP A 111 3.57 -7.09 -12.78
N TYR A 112 4.18 -6.15 -12.09
CA TYR A 112 4.50 -4.83 -12.60
C TYR A 112 5.82 -5.01 -13.33
N THR A 113 5.77 -5.35 -14.62
CA THR A 113 6.84 -5.95 -15.47
C THR A 113 8.17 -5.19 -15.63
N HIS A 114 8.54 -4.31 -14.70
CA HIS A 114 9.88 -3.77 -14.50
C HIS A 114 10.33 -3.77 -13.00
N ALA A 115 9.81 -4.69 -12.18
CA ALA A 115 10.12 -4.77 -10.74
C ALA A 115 11.50 -5.39 -10.39
N SER A 116 12.25 -5.91 -11.37
CA SER A 116 13.47 -6.71 -11.14
C SER A 116 14.73 -5.93 -10.73
N GLN A 117 14.66 -4.60 -10.59
CA GLN A 117 15.78 -3.77 -10.11
C GLN A 117 15.57 -3.16 -8.71
N TRP A 118 14.52 -3.59 -7.99
CA TRP A 118 14.06 -2.91 -6.77
C TRP A 118 14.43 -3.69 -5.51
N GLN A 119 15.59 -3.40 -4.94
CA GLN A 119 15.93 -3.83 -3.59
C GLN A 119 15.28 -2.88 -2.58
N TRP A 120 14.20 -3.33 -1.94
CA TRP A 120 13.65 -2.64 -0.76
C TRP A 120 14.60 -2.85 0.41
N GLN A 121 14.83 -1.80 1.18
CA GLN A 121 15.60 -1.91 2.42
C GLN A 121 14.81 -2.79 3.37
N THR A 122 15.23 -4.06 3.44
CA THR A 122 14.93 -4.93 4.57
C THR A 122 15.27 -4.15 5.83
N THR A 123 14.33 -4.16 6.76
CA THR A 123 14.52 -3.73 8.15
C THR A 123 15.95 -4.06 8.57
N ALA A 124 16.69 -3.01 8.93
CA ALA A 124 18.10 -3.12 9.23
C ALA A 124 18.30 -4.02 10.46
N ARG A 125 19.10 -5.08 10.25
CA ARG A 125 19.88 -5.91 11.19
C ARG A 125 19.20 -6.39 12.47
#